data_AF-A0A5N8W5P8-F1
#
_entry.id   AF-A0A5N8W5P8-F1
#
_cell.length_a   1.000
_cell.length_b   1.000
_cell.length_c   1.000
_cell.angle_alpha   90.00
_cell.angle_beta   90.00
_cell.angle_gamma   90.00
#
_symmetry.space_group_name_H-M   'P 1'
#
loop_
_entity.id
_entity.type
_entity.pdbx_description
1 polymer ?
#
loop_
_entity_poly.entity_id
_entity_poly.type
_entity_poly.pdbx_seq_one_letter_code
_entity_poly.pdbx_strand_id
1 'polypeptide(L)'
;MVERDVTAARRLLLRMVEPGRGTPGTRRPLTRTELGEWADSTVATVVDQFARARLLTTDEDGAQIAHEALLTCWPRLADWLEEDRDRLRHHRRLTEAAHAWLEAHRDPGALYRGTRLDRAEELFAQDSALTAVERGFLTAALEARDAERRTAARAARRSRILLGSLASVLVVALVSGLVAWTQARAGDRQRTDTAARRVADVADSLRTTDPRTAMLLGAAAWDISPLPESRRALLGALAQPELDAFTGPLPTDRASGFLTDSGRTLLGADGRAWRTWDVATHRRTGSGPLPSGAKVLAVGPDAKVLALSTSQGVRLWDTRRGRWTGFSRPLPGDSTGIAFGAGGHSYVTKDWNGDTSGRARDLDLVRGGGIRALAFTADGSRLAAGDYTGRVALWDGDLRRRAGILRDVFPDSRTDTPEAVSVLALSPDGRTLAVGGDAGTLQLWDTTTQQPLGVPLPTQGEAIGSLAFSADSRTLYTSSAHAPLRRYDIDPAQAIRSVCARAGTSLTRAQWQTYAPDTEYRKVCGHRP
;
A
#
# COMPACT_ATOMS: atom_id res chain seq x y z
N MET A 1 70.59 51.34 -43.46
CA MET A 1 70.10 50.87 -42.15
C MET A 1 69.62 49.45 -42.32
N VAL A 2 70.15 48.55 -41.50
CA VAL A 2 69.63 47.18 -41.36
C VAL A 2 68.23 47.27 -40.74
N GLU A 3 67.34 46.30 -40.97
CA GLU A 3 65.95 46.29 -40.47
C GLU A 3 65.85 46.49 -38.93
N ARG A 4 66.89 46.06 -38.20
CA ARG A 4 67.07 46.31 -36.76
C ARG A 4 67.27 47.80 -36.42
N ASP A 5 68.06 48.52 -37.21
CA ASP A 5 68.31 49.96 -37.00
C ASP A 5 67.03 50.78 -37.22
N VAL A 6 66.19 50.37 -38.19
CA VAL A 6 64.90 51.04 -38.48
C VAL A 6 63.94 50.87 -37.32
N THR A 7 63.90 49.67 -36.74
CA THR A 7 63.06 49.38 -35.58
C THR A 7 63.52 50.14 -34.34
N ALA A 8 64.83 50.20 -34.10
CA ALA A 8 65.42 50.99 -33.01
C ALA A 8 65.16 52.49 -33.19
N ALA A 9 65.31 53.01 -34.41
CA ALA A 9 65.02 54.41 -34.75
C ALA A 9 63.54 54.77 -34.58
N ARG A 10 62.61 53.92 -35.04
CA ARG A 10 61.17 54.11 -34.83
C ARG A 10 60.83 54.16 -33.34
N ARG A 11 61.34 53.21 -32.55
CA ARG A 11 61.11 53.19 -31.08
C ARG A 11 61.66 54.44 -30.40
N LEU A 12 62.89 54.82 -30.71
CA LEU A 12 63.56 56.00 -30.16
C LEU A 12 62.79 57.28 -30.45
N LEU A 13 62.50 57.54 -31.72
CA LEU A 13 61.82 58.77 -32.13
C LEU A 13 60.40 58.85 -31.56
N LEU A 14 59.65 57.75 -31.54
CA LEU A 14 58.30 57.74 -30.96
C LEU A 14 58.30 57.96 -29.44
N ARG A 15 59.36 57.57 -28.72
CA ARG A 15 59.51 57.83 -27.27
C ARG A 15 59.83 59.31 -26.95
N MET A 16 60.39 60.03 -27.92
CA MET A 16 60.81 61.44 -27.82
C MET A 16 59.70 62.41 -28.23
N VAL A 17 58.46 61.93 -28.37
CA VAL A 17 57.30 62.75 -28.77
C VAL A 17 56.19 62.63 -27.73
N GLU A 18 55.62 63.78 -27.40
CA GLU A 18 54.41 63.89 -26.61
C GLU A 18 53.20 64.05 -27.53
N PRO A 19 52.28 63.07 -27.59
CA PRO A 19 51.13 63.14 -28.48
C PRO A 19 50.13 64.20 -27.97
N GLY A 20 49.86 65.22 -28.78
CA GLY A 20 48.85 66.24 -28.50
C GLY A 20 47.42 65.68 -28.56
N ARG A 21 46.49 66.25 -27.79
CA ARG A 21 45.06 65.91 -27.89
C ARG A 21 44.42 66.72 -29.02
N GLY A 22 44.61 66.26 -30.26
CA GLY A 22 44.10 66.97 -31.45
C GLY A 22 44.96 68.15 -31.90
N THR A 23 46.13 68.34 -31.27
CA THR A 23 47.18 69.29 -31.68
C THR A 23 48.42 68.52 -32.16
N PRO A 24 49.33 69.15 -32.94
CA PRO A 24 50.62 68.56 -33.26
C PRO A 24 51.33 68.11 -31.97
N GLY A 25 51.98 66.95 -32.02
CA GLY A 25 52.77 66.48 -30.88
C GLY A 25 53.93 67.41 -30.59
N THR A 26 54.33 67.52 -29.33
CA THR A 26 55.51 68.29 -28.90
C THR A 26 56.70 67.37 -28.70
N ARG A 27 57.91 67.92 -28.73
CA ARG A 27 59.11 67.13 -28.42
C ARG A 27 59.20 66.84 -26.91
N ARG A 28 59.65 65.64 -26.56
CA ARG A 28 59.96 65.24 -25.19
C ARG A 28 61.46 64.90 -25.10
N PRO A 29 62.21 65.49 -24.16
CA PRO A 29 63.58 65.07 -23.91
C PRO A 29 63.57 63.68 -23.26
N LEU A 30 64.47 62.82 -23.72
CA LEU A 30 64.72 61.51 -23.14
C LEU A 30 65.91 61.61 -22.20
N THR A 31 65.74 61.28 -20.92
CA THR A 31 66.82 61.41 -19.93
C THR A 31 67.91 60.38 -20.16
N ARG A 32 69.12 60.63 -19.64
CA ARG A 32 70.21 59.64 -19.68
C ARG A 32 69.85 58.30 -19.02
N THR A 33 69.05 58.33 -17.96
CA THR A 33 68.58 57.11 -17.30
C THR A 33 67.64 56.31 -18.20
N GLU A 34 66.71 56.96 -18.88
CA GLU A 34 65.82 56.30 -19.84
C GLU A 34 66.57 55.74 -21.07
N LEU A 35 67.58 56.47 -21.57
CA LEU A 35 68.47 56.01 -22.65
C LEU A 35 69.32 54.80 -22.23
N GLY A 36 69.78 54.77 -20.97
CA GLY A 36 70.60 53.69 -20.43
C GLY A 36 69.82 52.40 -20.13
N GLU A 37 68.51 52.49 -19.91
CA GLU A 37 67.64 51.31 -19.71
C GLU A 37 67.38 50.53 -21.00
N TRP A 38 67.64 51.13 -22.17
CA TRP A 38 67.49 50.48 -23.46
C TRP A 38 68.75 49.66 -23.73
N ALA A 39 68.75 48.39 -23.30
CA ALA A 39 69.89 47.46 -23.36
C ALA A 39 70.37 47.09 -24.79
N ASP A 40 69.91 47.79 -25.82
CA ASP A 40 70.22 47.53 -27.22
C ASP A 40 71.31 48.49 -27.71
N SER A 41 72.50 47.96 -28.02
CA SER A 41 73.63 48.72 -28.59
C SER A 41 73.29 49.40 -29.93
N THR A 42 72.23 48.93 -30.59
CA THR A 42 71.66 49.53 -31.79
C THR A 42 71.09 50.93 -31.51
N VAL A 43 70.48 51.14 -30.34
CA VAL A 43 69.87 52.44 -29.96
C VAL A 43 70.94 53.51 -29.79
N ALA A 44 72.03 53.18 -29.07
CA ALA A 44 73.15 54.10 -28.89
C ALA A 44 73.79 54.49 -30.24
N THR A 45 73.88 53.53 -31.17
CA THR A 45 74.37 53.76 -32.53
C THR A 45 73.44 54.68 -33.32
N VAL A 46 72.12 54.49 -33.21
CA VAL A 46 71.10 55.33 -33.87
C VAL A 46 71.09 56.75 -33.31
N VAL A 47 71.23 56.94 -31.99
CA VAL A 47 71.33 58.26 -31.35
C VAL A 47 72.53 59.03 -31.92
N ASP A 48 73.70 58.39 -31.98
CA ASP A 48 74.91 59.01 -32.51
C ASP A 48 74.80 59.35 -34.00
N GLN A 49 74.18 58.49 -34.81
CA GLN A 49 73.91 58.77 -36.23
C GLN A 49 72.95 59.95 -36.41
N PHE A 50 71.87 60.02 -35.64
CA PHE A 50 70.92 61.12 -35.71
C PHE A 50 71.46 62.44 -35.13
N ALA A 51 72.36 62.38 -34.15
CA ALA A 51 73.09 63.55 -33.65
C ALA A 51 74.03 64.11 -34.73
N ARG A 52 74.80 63.24 -35.40
CA ARG A 52 75.66 63.64 -36.54
C ARG A 52 74.85 64.23 -37.71
N ALA A 53 73.66 63.71 -37.96
CA ALA A 53 72.73 64.22 -38.97
C ALA A 53 71.92 65.47 -38.53
N ARG A 54 72.16 66.00 -37.31
CA ARG A 54 71.42 67.14 -36.72
C ARG A 54 69.91 66.95 -36.59
N LEU A 55 69.46 65.70 -36.49
CA LEU A 55 68.06 65.35 -36.24
C LEU A 55 67.74 65.26 -34.75
N LEU A 56 68.74 64.89 -33.94
CA LEU A 56 68.70 64.93 -32.48
C LEU A 56 69.76 65.91 -31.95
N THR A 57 69.49 66.53 -30.81
CA THR A 57 70.49 67.22 -29.99
C THR A 57 70.72 66.41 -28.73
N THR A 58 71.99 66.17 -28.41
CA THR A 58 72.42 65.45 -27.21
C THR A 58 73.20 66.39 -26.30
N ASP A 59 72.89 66.40 -25.01
CA ASP A 59 73.56 67.19 -23.97
C ASP A 59 73.91 66.31 -22.76
N GLU A 60 74.28 66.92 -21.63
CA GLU A 60 74.60 66.18 -20.41
C GLU A 60 73.36 65.54 -19.75
N ASP A 61 72.18 66.08 -20.02
CA ASP A 61 70.90 65.70 -19.40
C ASP A 61 70.18 64.60 -20.22
N GLY A 62 70.44 64.53 -21.53
CA GLY A 62 69.88 63.47 -22.38
C GLY A 62 69.93 63.74 -23.89
N ALA A 63 68.92 63.24 -24.59
CA ALA A 63 68.72 63.45 -26.02
C ALA A 63 67.32 64.02 -26.30
N GLN A 64 67.20 64.93 -27.25
CA GLN A 64 65.92 65.49 -27.69
C GLN A 64 65.88 65.72 -29.20
N ILE A 65 64.69 65.80 -29.80
CA ILE A 65 64.53 66.10 -31.22
C ILE A 65 64.94 67.56 -31.48
N ALA A 66 65.81 67.76 -32.47
CA ALA A 66 66.46 69.04 -32.71
C ALA A 66 65.47 70.19 -32.95
N HIS A 67 64.37 69.92 -33.66
CA HIS A 67 63.31 70.89 -33.91
C HIS A 67 61.93 70.23 -34.02
N GLU A 68 60.90 70.83 -33.44
CA GLU A 68 59.51 70.31 -33.48
C GLU A 68 58.91 70.22 -34.89
N ALA A 69 59.39 71.04 -35.84
CA ALA A 69 58.95 70.97 -37.24
C ALA A 69 59.24 69.60 -37.88
N LEU A 70 60.21 68.83 -37.34
CA LEU A 70 60.50 67.47 -37.79
C LEU A 70 59.35 66.50 -37.51
N LEU A 71 58.47 66.79 -36.54
CA LEU A 71 57.32 65.95 -36.20
C LEU A 71 56.22 66.01 -37.26
N THR A 72 56.15 67.11 -38.01
CA THR A 72 55.15 67.34 -39.06
C THR A 72 55.73 67.24 -40.47
N CYS A 73 56.96 67.70 -40.68
CA CYS A 73 57.56 67.82 -42.01
C CYS A 73 58.38 66.58 -42.44
N TRP A 74 58.56 65.59 -41.56
CA TRP A 74 59.22 64.32 -41.90
C TRP A 74 58.15 63.24 -42.14
N PRO A 75 57.81 62.91 -43.40
CA PRO A 75 56.66 62.05 -43.71
C PRO A 75 56.69 60.70 -43.00
N ARG A 76 57.86 60.04 -42.99
CA ARG A 76 58.04 58.74 -42.34
C ARG A 76 57.84 58.78 -40.82
N LEU A 77 58.24 59.86 -40.15
CA LEU A 77 58.02 60.03 -38.71
C LEU A 77 56.56 60.40 -38.43
N ALA A 78 55.94 61.23 -39.27
CA ALA A 78 54.53 61.58 -39.18
C ALA A 78 53.63 60.34 -39.33
N ASP A 79 53.93 59.45 -40.30
CA ASP A 79 53.22 58.19 -40.50
C ASP A 79 53.33 57.27 -39.27
N TRP A 80 54.54 57.13 -38.70
CA TRP A 80 54.73 56.37 -37.47
C TRP A 80 53.98 56.96 -36.29
N LEU A 81 53.97 58.29 -36.16
CA LEU A 81 53.24 58.97 -35.09
C LEU A 81 51.73 58.78 -35.24
N GLU A 82 51.19 58.86 -36.46
CA GLU A 82 49.78 58.62 -36.78
C GLU A 82 49.36 57.19 -36.43
N GLU A 83 50.16 56.20 -36.85
CA GLU A 83 49.91 54.77 -36.63
C GLU A 83 49.92 54.40 -35.13
N ASP A 84 50.82 55.00 -34.34
CA ASP A 84 51.02 54.67 -32.93
C ASP A 84 50.36 55.66 -31.94
N ARG A 85 49.54 56.64 -32.37
CA ARG A 85 48.98 57.69 -31.47
C ARG A 85 48.29 57.11 -30.23
N ASP A 86 47.44 56.10 -30.41
CA ASP A 86 46.70 55.49 -29.31
C ASP A 86 47.59 54.75 -28.33
N ARG A 87 48.57 54.02 -28.88
CA ARG A 87 49.58 53.28 -28.12
C ARG A 87 50.42 54.25 -27.30
N LEU A 88 50.90 55.35 -27.89
CA LEU A 88 51.70 56.36 -27.20
C LEU A 88 50.95 57.02 -26.05
N ARG A 89 49.65 57.32 -26.23
CA ARG A 89 48.81 57.85 -25.14
C ARG A 89 48.69 56.89 -23.96
N HIS A 90 48.52 55.60 -24.24
CA HIS A 90 48.39 54.59 -23.18
C HIS A 90 49.72 54.31 -22.50
N HIS A 91 50.80 54.33 -23.26
CA HIS A 91 52.16 54.18 -22.76
C HIS A 91 52.49 55.34 -21.81
N ARG A 92 52.14 56.59 -22.16
CA ARG A 92 52.36 57.73 -21.27
C ARG A 92 51.57 57.67 -19.97
N ARG A 93 50.29 57.30 -20.05
CA ARG A 93 49.48 57.04 -18.84
C ARG A 93 50.08 55.94 -17.98
N LEU A 94 50.63 54.88 -18.59
CA LEU A 94 51.34 53.83 -17.88
C LEU A 94 52.60 54.37 -17.19
N THR A 95 53.39 55.20 -17.87
CA THR A 95 54.55 55.87 -17.28
C THR A 95 54.15 56.72 -16.07
N GLU A 96 53.14 57.57 -16.20
CA GLU A 96 52.62 58.41 -15.10
C GLU A 96 52.13 57.56 -13.91
N ALA A 97 51.35 56.51 -14.19
CA ALA A 97 50.83 55.61 -13.17
C ALA A 97 51.95 54.83 -12.46
N ALA A 98 52.97 54.39 -13.19
CA ALA A 98 54.10 53.66 -12.62
C ALA A 98 54.96 54.53 -11.69
N HIS A 99 55.16 55.81 -12.05
CA HIS A 99 55.84 56.78 -11.18
C HIS A 99 55.00 57.12 -9.94
N ALA A 100 53.70 57.38 -10.12
CA ALA A 100 52.80 57.62 -8.99
C ALA A 100 52.73 56.43 -8.02
N TRP A 101 52.78 55.20 -8.54
CA TRP A 101 52.86 53.99 -7.72
C TRP A 101 54.18 53.88 -6.95
N LEU A 102 55.31 54.26 -7.55
CA LEU A 102 56.59 54.30 -6.85
C LEU A 102 56.61 55.38 -5.75
N GLU A 103 56.11 56.58 -6.03
CA GLU A 103 55.99 57.67 -5.05
C GLU A 103 55.06 57.27 -3.89
N ALA A 104 53.98 56.54 -4.19
CA ALA A 104 53.09 55.93 -3.20
C ALA A 104 53.68 54.68 -2.51
N HIS A 105 55.01 54.49 -2.55
CA HIS A 105 55.71 53.38 -1.89
C HIS A 105 55.17 51.99 -2.29
N ARG A 106 54.77 51.86 -3.56
CA ARG A 106 54.21 50.65 -4.17
C ARG A 106 52.86 50.21 -3.59
N ASP A 107 52.01 51.15 -3.18
CA ASP A 107 50.65 50.87 -2.71
C ASP A 107 49.83 50.03 -3.72
N PRO A 108 49.32 48.84 -3.35
CA PRO A 108 48.40 48.04 -4.17
C PRO A 108 47.13 48.79 -4.58
N GLY A 109 46.74 49.85 -3.87
CA GLY A 109 45.63 50.74 -4.23
C GLY A 109 45.82 51.47 -5.56
N ALA A 110 47.07 51.82 -5.89
CA ALA A 110 47.44 52.60 -7.08
C ALA A 110 47.61 51.76 -8.36
N LEU A 111 47.57 50.42 -8.26
CA LEU A 111 47.70 49.52 -9.41
C LEU A 111 46.49 49.64 -10.36
N TYR A 112 46.73 49.44 -11.65
CA TYR A 112 45.65 49.34 -12.62
C TYR A 112 44.72 48.15 -12.30
N ARG A 113 43.42 48.39 -12.43
CA ARG A 113 42.35 47.39 -12.29
C ARG A 113 41.36 47.48 -13.44
N GLY A 114 40.67 46.37 -13.70
CA GLY A 114 39.62 46.27 -14.72
C GLY A 114 40.10 46.72 -16.11
N THR A 115 39.29 47.53 -16.78
CA THR A 115 39.51 47.93 -18.18
C THR A 115 40.85 48.62 -18.44
N ARG A 116 41.41 49.33 -17.44
CA ARG A 116 42.74 49.97 -17.57
C ARG A 116 43.87 48.94 -17.62
N LEU A 117 43.77 47.89 -16.80
CA LEU A 117 44.75 46.81 -16.78
C LEU A 117 44.64 45.95 -18.04
N ASP A 118 43.40 45.62 -18.44
CA ASP A 118 43.17 44.81 -19.65
C ASP A 118 43.71 45.51 -20.90
N ARG A 119 43.48 46.83 -21.02
CA ARG A 119 44.01 47.62 -22.13
C ARG A 119 45.53 47.80 -22.09
N ALA A 120 46.13 47.88 -20.89
CA ALA A 120 47.59 47.95 -20.73
C ALA A 120 48.26 46.60 -21.04
N GLU A 121 47.64 45.49 -20.66
CA GLU A 121 48.10 44.14 -21.00
C GLU A 121 48.05 43.91 -22.51
N GLU A 122 46.95 44.25 -23.17
CA GLU A 122 46.79 44.09 -24.63
C GLU A 122 47.87 44.86 -25.41
N LEU A 123 48.19 46.08 -24.98
CA LEU A 123 49.15 46.92 -25.68
C LEU A 123 50.62 46.62 -25.32
N PHE A 124 50.91 46.22 -24.07
CA PHE A 124 52.27 46.22 -23.54
C PHE A 124 52.76 44.92 -22.89
N ALA A 125 51.94 43.85 -22.79
CA ALA A 125 52.33 42.61 -22.10
C ALA A 125 53.61 41.95 -22.63
N GLN A 126 53.92 42.13 -23.92
CA GLN A 126 55.12 41.59 -24.57
C GLN A 126 56.07 42.68 -25.08
N ASP A 127 55.88 43.93 -24.64
CA ASP A 127 56.66 45.05 -25.16
C ASP A 127 58.04 45.16 -24.49
N SER A 128 59.08 44.98 -25.30
CA SER A 128 60.48 45.16 -24.88
C SER A 128 60.85 46.64 -24.67
N ALA A 129 60.03 47.58 -25.15
CA ALA A 129 60.28 49.01 -25.03
C ALA A 129 59.82 49.64 -23.69
N LEU A 130 59.23 48.86 -22.77
CA LEU A 130 58.91 49.33 -21.42
C LEU A 130 60.16 49.55 -20.57
N THR A 131 60.16 50.60 -19.75
CA THR A 131 61.16 50.81 -18.71
C THR A 131 61.08 49.75 -17.61
N ALA A 132 62.13 49.63 -16.79
CA ALA A 132 62.11 48.70 -15.65
C ALA A 132 60.96 49.02 -14.67
N VAL A 133 60.67 50.31 -14.49
CA VAL A 133 59.59 50.84 -13.64
C VAL A 133 58.22 50.51 -14.20
N GLU A 134 57.98 50.78 -15.49
CA GLU A 134 56.70 50.49 -16.16
C GLU A 134 56.41 48.98 -16.18
N ARG A 135 57.44 48.16 -16.47
CA ARG A 135 57.33 46.70 -16.44
C ARG A 135 56.99 46.21 -15.03
N GLY A 136 57.67 46.72 -14.01
CA GLY A 136 57.42 46.38 -12.61
C GLY A 136 56.00 46.73 -12.13
N PHE A 137 55.47 47.87 -12.57
CA PHE A 137 54.09 48.27 -12.28
C PHE A 137 53.07 47.34 -12.95
N LEU A 138 53.24 47.06 -14.25
CA LEU A 138 52.32 46.19 -14.99
C LEU A 138 52.33 44.75 -14.44
N THR A 139 53.51 44.20 -14.11
CA THR A 139 53.62 42.88 -13.48
C THR A 139 52.92 42.83 -12.13
N ALA A 140 53.11 43.85 -11.28
CA ALA A 140 52.44 43.93 -9.98
C ALA A 140 50.91 44.01 -10.12
N ALA A 141 50.41 44.76 -11.11
CA ALA A 141 48.98 44.86 -11.39
C ALA A 141 48.38 43.53 -11.89
N LEU A 142 49.10 42.81 -12.76
CA LEU A 142 48.70 41.48 -13.23
C LEU A 142 48.70 40.43 -12.10
N GLU A 143 49.72 40.43 -11.26
CA GLU A 143 49.81 39.56 -10.08
C GLU A 143 48.69 39.82 -9.07
N ALA A 144 48.34 41.10 -8.84
CA ALA A 144 47.22 41.48 -7.99
C ALA A 144 45.89 40.98 -8.55
N ARG A 145 45.63 41.14 -9.86
CA ARG A 145 44.44 40.60 -10.55
C ARG A 145 44.34 39.08 -10.40
N ASP A 146 45.45 38.37 -10.57
CA ASP A 146 45.49 36.91 -10.43
C ASP A 146 45.27 36.45 -8.99
N ALA A 147 45.80 37.18 -8.00
CA ALA A 147 45.55 36.91 -6.59
C ALA A 147 44.05 37.08 -6.23
N GLU A 148 43.42 38.16 -6.68
CA GLU A 148 41.97 38.41 -6.53
C GLU A 148 41.13 37.31 -7.20
N ARG A 149 41.49 36.87 -8.41
CA ARG A 149 40.80 35.76 -9.10
C ARG A 149 40.92 34.44 -8.34
N ARG A 150 42.08 34.13 -7.75
CA ARG A 150 42.29 32.91 -6.97
C ARG A 150 41.47 32.90 -5.68
N THR A 151 41.35 34.01 -4.97
CA THR A 151 40.52 34.09 -3.75
C THR A 151 39.03 33.92 -4.07
N ALA A 152 38.54 34.59 -5.13
CA ALA A 152 37.18 34.42 -5.63
C ALA A 152 36.88 32.97 -6.05
N ALA A 153 37.81 32.31 -6.76
CA ALA A 153 37.66 30.92 -7.17
C ALA A 153 37.62 29.95 -5.98
N ARG A 154 38.43 30.19 -4.93
CA ARG A 154 38.39 29.37 -3.69
C ARG A 154 37.05 29.51 -2.96
N ALA A 155 36.52 30.73 -2.85
CA ALA A 155 35.21 30.98 -2.23
C ALA A 155 34.06 30.32 -3.03
N ALA A 156 34.11 30.41 -4.37
CA ALA A 156 33.13 29.77 -5.25
C ALA A 156 33.19 28.22 -5.19
N ARG A 157 34.39 27.64 -5.09
CA ARG A 157 34.55 26.17 -4.91
C ARG A 157 34.01 25.71 -3.57
N ARG A 158 34.31 26.41 -2.47
CA ARG A 158 33.80 26.09 -1.14
C ARG A 158 32.27 26.13 -1.08
N SER A 159 31.65 27.17 -1.64
CA SER A 159 30.18 27.27 -1.68
C SER A 159 29.53 26.17 -2.54
N ARG A 160 30.11 25.80 -3.69
CA ARG A 160 29.60 24.68 -4.51
C ARG A 160 29.69 23.34 -3.80
N ILE A 161 30.78 23.06 -3.08
CA ILE A 161 30.92 21.84 -2.28
C ILE A 161 29.88 21.79 -1.17
N LEU A 162 29.67 22.91 -0.46
CA LEU A 162 28.66 23.00 0.60
C LEU A 162 27.23 22.84 0.06
N LEU A 163 26.91 23.43 -1.09
CA LEU A 163 25.61 23.25 -1.74
C LEU A 163 25.40 21.80 -2.20
N GLY A 164 26.43 21.18 -2.76
CA GLY A 164 26.40 19.78 -3.16
C GLY A 164 26.22 18.81 -1.99
N SER A 165 26.91 19.05 -0.87
CA SER A 165 26.71 18.25 0.34
C SER A 165 25.34 18.46 0.96
N LEU A 166 24.84 19.70 1.02
CA LEU A 166 23.51 20.03 1.51
C LEU A 166 22.42 19.37 0.65
N ALA A 167 22.55 19.41 -0.67
CA ALA A 167 21.63 18.76 -1.60
C ALA A 167 21.63 17.23 -1.41
N SER A 168 22.80 16.61 -1.26
CA SER A 168 22.91 15.18 -0.98
C SER A 168 22.25 14.80 0.35
N VAL A 169 22.47 15.58 1.42
CA VAL A 169 21.81 15.36 2.72
C VAL A 169 20.29 15.50 2.60
N LEU A 170 19.80 16.50 1.86
CA LEU A 170 18.37 16.69 1.61
C LEU A 170 17.76 15.50 0.86
N VAL A 171 18.44 14.99 -0.18
CA VAL A 171 17.97 13.81 -0.92
C VAL A 171 17.89 12.59 -0.02
N VAL A 172 18.92 12.33 0.80
CA VAL A 172 18.90 11.22 1.76
C VAL A 172 17.75 11.37 2.76
N ALA A 173 17.56 12.57 3.31
CA ALA A 173 16.47 12.85 4.25
C ALA A 173 15.08 12.63 3.62
N LEU A 174 14.88 13.07 2.36
CA LEU A 174 13.63 12.87 1.63
C LEU A 174 13.37 11.40 1.31
N VAL A 175 14.39 10.65 0.89
CA VAL A 175 14.27 9.21 0.62
C VAL A 175 13.96 8.45 1.91
N SER A 176 14.67 8.74 3.01
CA SER A 176 14.37 8.14 4.32
C SER A 176 12.95 8.48 4.79
N GLY A 177 12.50 9.72 4.61
CA GLY A 177 11.13 10.13 4.92
C GLY A 177 10.09 9.39 4.09
N LEU A 178 10.34 9.19 2.79
CA LEU A 178 9.45 8.44 1.89
C LEU A 178 9.38 6.95 2.26
N VAL A 179 10.52 6.34 2.59
CA VAL A 179 10.57 4.94 3.05
C VAL A 179 9.81 4.78 4.36
N ALA A 180 10.04 5.66 5.34
CA ALA A 180 9.31 5.62 6.62
C ALA A 180 7.79 5.80 6.41
N TRP A 181 7.38 6.69 5.51
CA TRP A 181 5.97 6.90 5.20
C TRP A 181 5.30 5.70 4.52
N THR A 182 5.97 5.06 3.56
CA THR A 182 5.44 3.86 2.89
C THR A 182 5.37 2.67 3.85
N GLN A 183 6.36 2.50 4.74
CA GLN A 183 6.36 1.49 5.78
C GLN A 183 5.24 1.72 6.80
N ALA A 184 5.02 2.94 7.27
CA ALA A 184 3.92 3.28 8.18
C ALA A 184 2.56 2.90 7.56
N ARG A 185 2.36 3.24 6.28
CA ARG A 185 1.11 2.96 5.56
C ARG A 185 0.87 1.46 5.33
N ALA A 186 1.92 0.68 5.10
CA ALA A 186 1.84 -0.77 5.03
C ALA A 186 1.55 -1.39 6.41
N GLY A 187 2.19 -0.87 7.46
CA GLY A 187 1.97 -1.29 8.84
C GLY A 187 0.52 -1.11 9.29
N ASP A 188 -0.11 0.01 8.95
CA ASP A 188 -1.51 0.25 9.30
C ASP A 188 -2.48 -0.74 8.64
N ARG A 189 -2.27 -1.07 7.36
CA ARG A 189 -3.08 -2.10 6.67
C ARG A 189 -2.93 -3.47 7.31
N GLN A 190 -1.72 -3.86 7.66
CA GLN A 190 -1.48 -5.15 8.28
C GLN A 190 -2.08 -5.23 9.68
N ARG A 191 -2.09 -4.12 10.43
CA ARG A 191 -2.78 -4.02 11.72
C ARG A 191 -4.29 -4.18 11.56
N THR A 192 -4.92 -3.52 10.58
CA THR A 192 -6.37 -3.67 10.33
C THR A 192 -6.74 -5.08 9.89
N ASP A 193 -5.92 -5.72 9.05
CA ASP A 193 -6.16 -7.08 8.59
C ASP A 193 -6.02 -8.09 9.75
N THR A 194 -5.00 -7.94 10.58
CA THR A 194 -4.79 -8.79 11.76
C THR A 194 -5.90 -8.61 12.80
N ALA A 195 -6.42 -7.38 12.95
CA ALA A 195 -7.57 -7.12 13.80
C ALA A 195 -8.84 -7.78 13.25
N ALA A 196 -9.12 -7.67 11.95
CA ALA A 196 -10.28 -8.31 11.32
C ALA A 196 -10.26 -9.84 11.47
N ARG A 197 -9.10 -10.50 11.30
CA ARG A 197 -8.95 -11.95 11.53
C ARG A 197 -9.27 -12.33 12.96
N ARG A 198 -8.71 -11.62 13.95
CA ARG A 198 -9.02 -11.87 15.37
C ARG A 198 -10.49 -11.69 15.68
N VAL A 199 -11.14 -10.64 15.16
CA VAL A 199 -12.59 -10.43 15.35
C VAL A 199 -13.40 -11.57 14.73
N ALA A 200 -13.00 -12.07 13.55
CA ALA A 200 -13.62 -13.23 12.90
C ALA A 200 -13.47 -14.51 13.74
N ASP A 201 -12.27 -14.78 14.27
CA ASP A 201 -12.00 -15.95 15.11
C ASP A 201 -12.80 -15.91 16.42
N VAL A 202 -12.90 -14.72 17.04
CA VAL A 202 -13.73 -14.50 18.23
C VAL A 202 -15.21 -14.71 17.89
N ALA A 203 -15.69 -14.19 16.76
CA ALA A 203 -17.05 -14.41 16.30
C ALA A 203 -17.35 -15.91 16.19
N ASP A 204 -16.45 -16.68 15.60
CA ASP A 204 -16.61 -18.13 15.47
C ASP A 204 -16.63 -18.84 16.83
N SER A 205 -15.79 -18.43 17.79
CA SER A 205 -15.79 -19.00 19.15
C SER A 205 -17.08 -18.71 19.95
N LEU A 206 -17.74 -17.58 19.67
CA LEU A 206 -18.93 -17.14 20.40
C LEU A 206 -20.23 -17.70 19.80
N ARG A 207 -20.19 -18.38 18.66
CA ARG A 207 -21.40 -18.88 17.97
C ARG A 207 -22.34 -19.69 18.86
N THR A 208 -21.78 -20.50 19.76
CA THR A 208 -22.56 -21.39 20.65
C THR A 208 -22.92 -20.74 21.99
N THR A 209 -22.15 -19.75 22.44
CA THR A 209 -22.25 -19.18 23.80
C THR A 209 -22.95 -17.83 23.82
N ASP A 210 -22.69 -16.98 22.83
CA ASP A 210 -23.37 -15.70 22.61
C ASP A 210 -23.60 -15.52 21.09
N PRO A 211 -24.66 -16.15 20.56
CA PRO A 211 -24.90 -16.19 19.13
C PRO A 211 -25.15 -14.80 18.53
N ARG A 212 -25.79 -13.92 19.31
CA ARG A 212 -26.08 -12.55 18.89
C ARG A 212 -24.81 -11.74 18.69
N THR A 213 -23.91 -11.77 19.67
CA THR A 213 -22.63 -11.06 19.58
C THR A 213 -21.75 -11.65 18.49
N ALA A 214 -21.73 -12.98 18.34
CA ALA A 214 -21.05 -13.66 17.25
C ALA A 214 -21.48 -13.16 15.86
N MET A 215 -22.79 -13.06 15.61
CA MET A 215 -23.30 -12.55 14.33
C MET A 215 -22.83 -11.12 14.04
N LEU A 216 -22.92 -10.24 15.03
CA LEU A 216 -22.49 -8.84 14.90
C LEU A 216 -20.98 -8.72 14.70
N LEU A 217 -20.17 -9.56 15.35
CA LEU A 217 -18.72 -9.60 15.16
C LEU A 217 -18.34 -10.14 13.78
N GLY A 218 -19.07 -11.13 13.24
CA GLY A 218 -18.88 -11.60 11.87
C GLY A 218 -19.11 -10.50 10.84
N ALA A 219 -20.15 -9.67 11.03
CA ALA A 219 -20.38 -8.48 10.22
C ALA A 219 -19.32 -7.38 10.45
N ALA A 220 -18.89 -7.17 11.69
CA ALA A 220 -17.83 -6.22 12.04
C ALA A 220 -16.50 -6.59 11.38
N ALA A 221 -16.12 -7.87 11.40
CA ALA A 221 -14.87 -8.35 10.81
C ALA A 221 -14.79 -7.99 9.32
N TRP A 222 -15.87 -8.20 8.56
CA TRP A 222 -15.93 -7.85 7.14
C TRP A 222 -15.88 -6.34 6.89
N ASP A 223 -16.54 -5.54 7.73
CA ASP A 223 -16.50 -4.07 7.63
C ASP A 223 -15.12 -3.49 8.02
N ILE A 224 -14.36 -4.18 8.88
CA ILE A 224 -12.98 -3.81 9.22
C ILE A 224 -12.05 -4.09 8.03
N SER A 225 -12.04 -5.33 7.50
CA SER A 225 -11.26 -5.69 6.32
C SER A 225 -11.86 -6.90 5.57
N PRO A 226 -12.03 -6.83 4.23
CA PRO A 226 -12.63 -7.89 3.42
C PRO A 226 -11.63 -9.03 3.14
N LEU A 227 -11.45 -9.90 4.14
CA LEU A 227 -10.58 -11.09 4.09
C LEU A 227 -11.39 -12.38 3.96
N PRO A 228 -10.79 -13.50 3.47
CA PRO A 228 -11.45 -14.80 3.45
C PRO A 228 -12.03 -15.21 4.81
N GLU A 229 -11.28 -14.99 5.90
CA GLU A 229 -11.70 -15.32 7.26
C GLU A 229 -12.91 -14.48 7.70
N SER A 230 -12.88 -13.17 7.44
CA SER A 230 -14.00 -12.28 7.73
C SER A 230 -15.26 -12.61 6.93
N ARG A 231 -15.10 -13.06 5.67
CA ARG A 231 -16.22 -13.51 4.83
C ARG A 231 -16.86 -14.76 5.40
N ARG A 232 -16.04 -15.73 5.84
CA ARG A 232 -16.51 -16.95 6.51
C ARG A 232 -17.29 -16.64 7.76
N ALA A 233 -16.77 -15.73 8.60
CA ALA A 233 -17.48 -15.31 9.82
C ALA A 233 -18.83 -14.67 9.49
N LEU A 234 -18.90 -13.76 8.51
CA LEU A 234 -20.13 -13.12 8.05
C LEU A 234 -21.15 -14.09 7.45
N LEU A 235 -20.73 -14.96 6.54
CA LEU A 235 -21.64 -15.96 5.94
C LEU A 235 -22.09 -16.98 6.98
N GLY A 236 -21.22 -17.35 7.92
CA GLY A 236 -21.65 -18.16 9.04
C GLY A 236 -22.63 -17.43 9.95
N ALA A 237 -22.54 -16.10 10.12
CA ALA A 237 -23.54 -15.33 10.88
C ALA A 237 -24.92 -15.38 10.23
N LEU A 238 -24.99 -15.43 8.89
CA LEU A 238 -26.25 -15.69 8.19
C LEU A 238 -26.79 -17.10 8.43
N ALA A 239 -25.87 -18.07 8.45
CA ALA A 239 -26.20 -19.48 8.60
C ALA A 239 -26.70 -19.82 10.01
N GLN A 240 -26.24 -19.09 11.00
CA GLN A 240 -26.57 -19.25 12.40
C GLN A 240 -28.04 -18.90 12.64
N PRO A 241 -28.96 -19.84 12.99
CA PRO A 241 -30.36 -19.52 13.27
C PRO A 241 -30.57 -18.90 14.66
N GLU A 242 -29.67 -19.15 15.60
CA GLU A 242 -29.80 -18.74 17.00
C GLU A 242 -29.71 -17.22 17.14
N LEU A 243 -30.68 -16.62 17.82
CA LEU A 243 -30.71 -15.20 18.13
C LEU A 243 -30.33 -14.90 19.59
N ASP A 244 -30.33 -15.94 20.43
CA ASP A 244 -30.02 -15.87 21.86
C ASP A 244 -29.62 -17.26 22.37
N ALA A 245 -28.89 -17.32 23.49
CA ALA A 245 -28.53 -18.55 24.18
C ALA A 245 -29.19 -18.59 25.56
N PHE A 246 -30.16 -19.50 25.74
CA PHE A 246 -30.83 -19.70 27.02
C PHE A 246 -30.08 -20.72 27.88
N THR A 247 -29.30 -20.25 28.85
CA THR A 247 -28.75 -21.10 29.92
C THR A 247 -29.83 -21.32 31.00
N GLY A 248 -30.61 -22.39 30.85
CA GLY A 248 -31.72 -22.69 31.75
C GLY A 248 -31.29 -23.16 33.15
N PRO A 249 -32.06 -22.90 34.21
CA PRO A 249 -31.83 -23.43 35.55
C PRO A 249 -32.35 -24.88 35.63
N LEU A 250 -31.70 -25.81 34.92
CA LEU A 250 -32.02 -27.23 35.01
C LEU A 250 -31.57 -27.74 36.40
N PRO A 251 -32.48 -28.24 37.24
CA PRO A 251 -32.12 -28.67 38.59
C PRO A 251 -31.46 -30.04 38.50
N THR A 252 -30.15 -30.07 38.78
CA THR A 252 -29.25 -31.24 38.87
C THR A 252 -28.75 -31.81 37.54
N ASP A 253 -27.54 -32.38 37.57
CA ASP A 253 -26.86 -33.07 36.44
C ASP A 253 -27.62 -34.27 35.85
N ARG A 254 -28.74 -34.69 36.48
CA ARG A 254 -29.59 -35.79 36.02
C ARG A 254 -30.86 -35.33 35.31
N ALA A 255 -31.04 -34.03 35.09
CA ALA A 255 -32.21 -33.49 34.40
C ALA A 255 -32.11 -33.68 32.89
N SER A 256 -33.22 -34.08 32.27
CA SER A 256 -33.36 -34.17 30.80
C SER A 256 -34.14 -32.96 30.30
N GLY A 257 -33.65 -32.31 29.24
CA GLY A 257 -34.25 -31.13 28.63
C GLY A 257 -34.76 -31.42 27.22
N PHE A 258 -35.95 -30.92 26.89
CA PHE A 258 -36.62 -31.11 25.60
C PHE A 258 -37.15 -29.77 25.09
N LEU A 259 -36.85 -29.40 23.85
CA LEU A 259 -37.46 -28.26 23.18
C LEU A 259 -38.75 -28.70 22.48
N THR A 260 -39.81 -27.93 22.69
CA THR A 260 -41.17 -28.20 22.21
C THR A 260 -41.78 -26.91 21.64
N ASP A 261 -42.97 -27.01 21.06
CA ASP A 261 -43.71 -25.90 20.47
C ASP A 261 -42.86 -25.11 19.49
N SER A 262 -42.25 -25.81 18.53
CA SER A 262 -41.30 -25.23 17.57
C SER A 262 -40.13 -24.46 18.22
N GLY A 263 -39.70 -24.87 19.41
CA GLY A 263 -38.61 -24.24 20.14
C GLY A 263 -39.01 -23.06 21.03
N ARG A 264 -40.30 -22.74 21.13
CA ARG A 264 -40.80 -21.67 22.02
C ARG A 264 -40.83 -22.08 23.49
N THR A 265 -40.96 -23.38 23.75
CA THR A 265 -41.06 -23.92 25.10
C THR A 265 -39.96 -24.94 25.39
N LEU A 266 -39.17 -24.71 26.44
CA LEU A 266 -38.24 -25.70 26.99
C LEU A 266 -38.94 -26.47 28.12
N LEU A 267 -38.96 -27.81 28.06
CA LEU A 267 -39.39 -28.68 29.15
C LEU A 267 -38.17 -29.36 29.78
N GLY A 268 -37.98 -29.17 31.08
CA GLY A 268 -36.94 -29.83 31.88
C GLY A 268 -37.57 -30.78 32.87
N ALA A 269 -37.06 -32.01 32.94
CA ALA A 269 -37.52 -33.03 33.86
C ALA A 269 -36.35 -33.56 34.70
N ASP A 270 -36.46 -33.41 36.01
CA ASP A 270 -35.67 -34.18 36.98
C ASP A 270 -36.51 -35.41 37.37
N GLY A 271 -35.92 -36.50 37.85
CA GLY A 271 -36.64 -37.77 38.13
C GLY A 271 -37.79 -37.69 39.16
N ARG A 272 -38.18 -36.49 39.60
CA ARG A 272 -39.30 -36.21 40.52
C ARG A 272 -40.31 -35.20 39.95
N ALA A 273 -39.89 -34.27 39.09
CA ALA A 273 -40.76 -33.19 38.61
C ALA A 273 -40.35 -32.70 37.21
N TRP A 274 -41.35 -32.22 36.47
CA TRP A 274 -41.18 -31.51 35.21
C TRP A 274 -41.42 -30.00 35.40
N ARG A 275 -40.77 -29.17 34.59
CA ARG A 275 -40.90 -27.70 34.55
C ARG A 275 -40.85 -27.23 33.09
N THR A 276 -41.54 -26.14 32.77
CA THR A 276 -41.50 -25.52 31.45
C THR A 276 -41.13 -24.03 31.51
N TRP A 277 -40.44 -23.55 30.48
CA TRP A 277 -40.04 -22.15 30.29
C TRP A 277 -40.36 -21.66 28.89
N ASP A 278 -40.73 -20.39 28.77
CA ASP A 278 -40.76 -19.64 27.51
C ASP A 278 -39.33 -19.22 27.15
N VAL A 279 -38.88 -19.67 25.98
CA VAL A 279 -37.49 -19.52 25.53
C VAL A 279 -37.15 -18.08 25.13
N ALA A 280 -38.13 -17.28 24.69
CA ALA A 280 -37.89 -15.91 24.24
C ALA A 280 -37.83 -14.90 25.40
N THR A 281 -38.61 -15.14 26.46
CA THR A 281 -38.73 -14.23 27.60
C THR A 281 -37.96 -14.69 28.84
N HIS A 282 -37.40 -15.91 28.79
CA HIS A 282 -36.64 -16.53 29.89
C HIS A 282 -37.49 -16.76 31.15
N ARG A 283 -38.83 -16.83 31.01
CA ARG A 283 -39.77 -16.95 32.13
C ARG A 283 -40.31 -18.37 32.27
N ARG A 284 -40.47 -18.83 33.52
CA ARG A 284 -41.08 -20.13 33.82
C ARG A 284 -42.58 -20.08 33.56
N THR A 285 -43.09 -21.03 32.79
CA THR A 285 -44.51 -21.12 32.37
C THR A 285 -45.29 -22.22 33.09
N GLY A 286 -44.63 -23.24 33.66
CA GLY A 286 -45.34 -24.35 34.34
C GLY A 286 -44.43 -25.31 35.11
N SER A 287 -45.04 -26.16 35.95
CA SER A 287 -44.37 -27.24 36.69
C SER A 287 -45.34 -28.28 37.25
N GLY A 288 -44.89 -29.52 37.44
CA GLY A 288 -45.66 -30.58 38.10
C GLY A 288 -44.84 -31.83 38.46
N PRO A 289 -45.41 -32.79 39.22
CA PRO A 289 -44.71 -34.00 39.63
C PRO A 289 -44.61 -35.04 38.49
N LEU A 290 -43.56 -35.87 38.54
CA LEU A 290 -43.41 -37.07 37.73
C LEU A 290 -43.57 -38.33 38.59
N PRO A 291 -44.12 -39.43 38.02
CA PRO A 291 -44.20 -40.72 38.72
C PRO A 291 -42.82 -41.24 39.15
N SER A 292 -42.75 -41.87 40.32
CA SER A 292 -41.50 -42.40 40.86
C SER A 292 -40.86 -43.45 39.94
N GLY A 293 -39.59 -43.24 39.59
CA GLY A 293 -38.80 -44.18 38.78
C GLY A 293 -39.05 -44.10 37.27
N ALA A 294 -39.84 -43.12 36.80
CA ALA A 294 -40.10 -42.94 35.38
C ALA A 294 -39.03 -42.06 34.71
N LYS A 295 -38.53 -42.48 33.53
CA LYS A 295 -37.61 -41.69 32.70
C LYS A 295 -38.33 -41.14 31.48
N VAL A 296 -38.19 -39.85 31.19
CA VAL A 296 -38.79 -39.23 30.00
C VAL A 296 -38.04 -39.71 28.75
N LEU A 297 -38.77 -40.30 27.80
CA LEU A 297 -38.24 -40.80 26.52
C LEU A 297 -38.54 -39.85 25.37
N ALA A 298 -39.73 -39.27 25.33
CA ALA A 298 -40.15 -38.33 24.30
C ALA A 298 -41.22 -37.38 24.84
N VAL A 299 -41.35 -36.21 24.22
CA VAL A 299 -42.29 -35.16 24.62
C VAL A 299 -43.14 -34.78 23.41
N GLY A 300 -44.45 -34.64 23.64
CA GLY A 300 -45.38 -34.19 22.60
C GLY A 300 -45.11 -32.74 22.18
N PRO A 301 -45.53 -32.32 20.96
CA PRO A 301 -45.22 -31.00 20.41
C PRO A 301 -45.65 -29.82 21.29
N ASP A 302 -46.67 -29.98 22.13
CA ASP A 302 -47.19 -28.94 23.00
C ASP A 302 -46.77 -29.09 24.47
N ALA A 303 -45.82 -29.98 24.75
CA ALA A 303 -45.37 -30.37 26.08
C ALA A 303 -46.48 -30.91 27.01
N LYS A 304 -47.67 -31.22 26.51
CA LYS A 304 -48.80 -31.68 27.36
C LYS A 304 -48.77 -33.17 27.64
N VAL A 305 -48.15 -33.95 26.74
CA VAL A 305 -48.06 -35.41 26.87
C VAL A 305 -46.59 -35.84 26.86
N LEU A 306 -46.19 -36.70 27.80
CA LEU A 306 -44.84 -37.27 27.90
C LEU A 306 -44.90 -38.78 27.65
N ALA A 307 -43.96 -39.32 26.89
CA ALA A 307 -43.69 -40.76 26.87
C ALA A 307 -42.67 -41.08 27.95
N LEU A 308 -43.04 -41.94 28.89
CA LEU A 308 -42.23 -42.33 30.03
C LEU A 308 -41.85 -43.81 29.93
N SER A 309 -40.58 -44.12 30.14
CA SER A 309 -40.11 -45.47 30.42
C SER A 309 -40.41 -45.83 31.87
N THR A 310 -41.06 -46.98 32.07
CA THR A 310 -41.35 -47.55 33.39
C THR A 310 -40.86 -49.00 33.44
N SER A 311 -40.84 -49.62 34.62
CA SER A 311 -40.51 -51.05 34.77
C SER A 311 -41.44 -52.00 34.00
N GLN A 312 -42.60 -51.52 33.54
CA GLN A 312 -43.59 -52.31 32.82
C GLN A 312 -43.58 -52.03 31.30
N GLY A 313 -42.69 -51.16 30.81
CA GLY A 313 -42.65 -50.71 29.41
C GLY A 313 -42.93 -49.21 29.26
N VAL A 314 -43.14 -48.76 28.02
CA VAL A 314 -43.36 -47.33 27.71
C VAL A 314 -44.85 -46.97 27.87
N ARG A 315 -45.14 -45.86 28.58
CA ARG A 315 -46.51 -45.33 28.82
C ARG A 315 -46.58 -43.82 28.62
N LEU A 316 -47.77 -43.30 28.32
CA LEU A 316 -47.99 -41.87 28.10
C LEU A 316 -48.58 -41.17 29.35
N TRP A 317 -48.06 -39.99 29.68
CA TRP A 317 -48.42 -39.20 30.86
C TRP A 317 -48.97 -37.82 30.47
N ASP A 318 -50.17 -37.47 30.94
CA ASP A 318 -50.79 -36.15 30.74
C ASP A 318 -50.30 -35.19 31.84
N THR A 319 -49.52 -34.19 31.45
CA THR A 319 -48.91 -33.20 32.35
C THR A 319 -49.92 -32.26 33.00
N ARG A 320 -51.07 -31.99 32.36
CA ARG A 320 -52.11 -31.10 32.89
C ARG A 320 -52.96 -31.80 33.94
N ARG A 321 -53.30 -33.07 33.69
CA ARG A 321 -54.18 -33.85 34.56
C ARG A 321 -53.44 -34.72 35.58
N GLY A 322 -52.13 -34.89 35.43
CA GLY A 322 -51.31 -35.71 36.33
C GLY A 322 -51.72 -37.18 36.34
N ARG A 323 -52.07 -37.75 35.18
CA ARG A 323 -52.52 -39.14 35.06
C ARG A 323 -52.01 -39.81 33.79
N TRP A 324 -51.96 -41.14 33.81
CA TRP A 324 -51.68 -41.94 32.62
C TRP A 324 -52.77 -41.76 31.56
N THR A 325 -52.37 -41.66 30.30
CA THR A 325 -53.25 -41.50 29.13
C THR A 325 -52.82 -42.44 28.00
N GLY A 326 -53.67 -42.66 27.00
CA GLY A 326 -53.38 -43.57 25.88
C GLY A 326 -53.64 -45.04 26.20
N PHE A 327 -52.70 -45.92 25.85
CA PHE A 327 -52.89 -47.38 25.91
C PHE A 327 -53.21 -47.89 27.32
N SER A 328 -54.13 -48.84 27.37
CA SER A 328 -54.45 -49.62 28.57
C SER A 328 -53.35 -50.63 28.94
N ARG A 329 -52.47 -51.01 27.99
CA ARG A 329 -51.28 -51.86 28.21
C ARG A 329 -50.00 -51.14 27.77
N PRO A 330 -48.88 -51.29 28.51
CA PRO A 330 -47.59 -50.67 28.13
C PRO A 330 -47.05 -51.20 26.80
N LEU A 331 -46.33 -50.36 26.06
CA LEU A 331 -45.60 -50.79 24.86
C LEU A 331 -44.36 -51.61 25.24
N PRO A 332 -44.00 -52.65 24.45
CA PRO A 332 -42.80 -53.46 24.66
C PRO A 332 -41.52 -52.61 24.66
N GLY A 333 -40.53 -53.02 25.46
CA GLY A 333 -39.30 -52.25 25.71
C GLY A 333 -38.40 -52.01 24.49
N ASP A 334 -38.59 -52.75 23.39
CA ASP A 334 -37.68 -52.75 22.23
C ASP A 334 -38.12 -51.81 21.10
N SER A 335 -39.25 -51.10 21.26
CA SER A 335 -39.73 -50.11 20.28
C SER A 335 -38.97 -48.79 20.42
N THR A 336 -37.78 -48.71 19.83
CA THR A 336 -36.84 -47.57 19.98
C THR A 336 -37.20 -46.32 19.16
N GLY A 337 -38.31 -46.31 18.43
CA GLY A 337 -38.76 -45.14 17.67
C GLY A 337 -40.26 -44.87 17.83
N ILE A 338 -40.61 -43.90 18.68
CA ILE A 338 -41.96 -43.32 18.77
C ILE A 338 -41.87 -41.85 18.41
N ALA A 339 -42.41 -41.47 17.25
CA ALA A 339 -42.52 -40.07 16.82
C ALA A 339 -43.97 -39.59 16.95
N PHE A 340 -44.20 -38.45 17.60
CA PHE A 340 -45.54 -37.84 17.74
C PHE A 340 -45.90 -36.98 16.53
N GLY A 341 -47.17 -37.01 16.10
CA GLY A 341 -47.71 -36.10 15.08
C GLY A 341 -47.96 -34.69 15.63
N ALA A 342 -47.95 -33.68 14.74
CA ALA A 342 -48.02 -32.25 15.08
C ALA A 342 -49.23 -31.84 15.94
N GLY A 343 -50.34 -32.58 15.90
CA GLY A 343 -51.52 -32.34 16.73
C GLY A 343 -51.47 -32.93 18.15
N GLY A 344 -50.39 -33.62 18.54
CA GLY A 344 -50.24 -34.21 19.89
C GLY A 344 -51.13 -35.45 20.16
N HIS A 345 -51.83 -35.96 19.14
CA HIS A 345 -52.83 -37.03 19.27
C HIS A 345 -52.51 -38.31 18.47
N SER A 346 -51.39 -38.38 17.73
CA SER A 346 -51.00 -39.52 16.86
C SER A 346 -49.48 -39.83 16.92
N TYR A 347 -49.02 -41.05 16.54
CA TYR A 347 -47.59 -41.47 16.49
C TYR A 347 -47.27 -42.65 15.52
N VAL A 348 -45.99 -42.89 15.14
CA VAL A 348 -45.52 -43.90 14.11
C VAL A 348 -44.27 -44.74 14.54
N THR A 349 -44.07 -45.95 13.94
CA THR A 349 -42.93 -46.92 14.05
C THR A 349 -42.51 -47.52 12.64
N LYS A 350 -41.32 -48.15 12.39
CA LYS A 350 -40.65 -48.30 11.03
C LYS A 350 -40.29 -49.74 10.50
N ASP A 351 -40.29 -50.01 9.14
CA ASP A 351 -39.34 -50.83 8.27
C ASP A 351 -39.61 -50.95 6.71
N TRP A 352 -38.57 -50.98 5.79
CA TRP A 352 -38.54 -51.55 4.37
C TRP A 352 -37.14 -51.48 3.62
N ASN A 353 -36.85 -52.37 2.62
CA ASN A 353 -35.66 -52.48 1.69
C ASN A 353 -35.97 -52.62 0.14
N GLY A 354 -35.12 -52.09 -0.77
CA GLY A 354 -35.11 -52.50 -2.22
C GLY A 354 -34.15 -51.73 -3.17
N ASP A 355 -33.62 -52.42 -4.20
CA ASP A 355 -32.43 -52.16 -5.08
C ASP A 355 -32.77 -51.99 -6.58
N THR A 356 -31.88 -51.41 -7.42
CA THR A 356 -31.70 -51.70 -8.88
C THR A 356 -30.37 -51.14 -9.44
N SER A 357 -29.80 -51.76 -10.50
CA SER A 357 -29.49 -51.12 -11.80
C SER A 357 -28.53 -51.90 -12.74
N GLY A 358 -28.55 -51.56 -14.04
CA GLY A 358 -27.68 -52.06 -15.12
C GLY A 358 -26.56 -51.08 -15.55
N ARG A 359 -25.75 -51.48 -16.56
CA ARG A 359 -24.38 -50.98 -16.84
C ARG A 359 -24.26 -49.71 -17.71
N ALA A 360 -23.30 -48.87 -17.34
CA ALA A 360 -22.71 -47.77 -18.12
C ALA A 360 -21.17 -47.87 -18.13
N ARG A 361 -20.49 -47.04 -18.95
CA ARG A 361 -19.03 -47.08 -19.15
C ARG A 361 -18.31 -46.12 -18.19
N ASP A 362 -17.40 -46.67 -17.38
CA ASP A 362 -16.82 -45.98 -16.22
C ASP A 362 -15.64 -45.06 -16.55
N LEU A 363 -15.74 -43.82 -16.06
CA LEU A 363 -14.63 -42.88 -15.92
C LEU A 363 -14.59 -42.41 -14.45
N ASP A 364 -13.46 -42.57 -13.78
CA ASP A 364 -13.32 -42.22 -12.36
C ASP A 364 -13.04 -40.71 -12.16
N LEU A 365 -14.11 -39.93 -11.93
CA LEU A 365 -14.02 -38.47 -11.80
C LEU A 365 -13.63 -37.99 -10.39
N VAL A 366 -13.65 -38.83 -9.34
CA VAL A 366 -13.38 -38.37 -7.96
C VAL A 366 -12.28 -39.17 -7.26
N ARG A 367 -12.29 -40.51 -7.38
CA ARG A 367 -11.34 -41.57 -6.89
C ARG A 367 -12.13 -42.77 -6.34
N GLY A 368 -12.73 -43.57 -7.21
CA GLY A 368 -13.34 -44.86 -6.91
C GLY A 368 -14.66 -44.84 -6.13
N GLY A 369 -15.12 -43.66 -5.70
CA GLY A 369 -16.47 -43.46 -5.17
C GLY A 369 -17.45 -43.22 -6.32
N GLY A 370 -18.62 -43.86 -6.26
CA GLY A 370 -19.69 -43.63 -7.24
C GLY A 370 -20.05 -42.14 -7.29
N ILE A 371 -20.20 -41.60 -8.49
CA ILE A 371 -20.53 -40.19 -8.71
C ILE A 371 -22.05 -40.06 -8.56
N ARG A 372 -22.47 -39.05 -7.80
CA ARG A 372 -23.89 -38.79 -7.53
C ARG A 372 -24.36 -37.45 -8.09
N ALA A 373 -23.47 -36.46 -8.12
CA ALA A 373 -23.80 -35.12 -8.57
C ALA A 373 -22.71 -34.55 -9.48
N LEU A 374 -23.12 -33.77 -10.48
CA LEU A 374 -22.25 -33.04 -11.40
C LEU A 374 -22.77 -31.62 -11.58
N ALA A 375 -21.87 -30.65 -11.71
CA ALA A 375 -22.22 -29.26 -12.03
C ALA A 375 -21.15 -28.61 -12.90
N PHE A 376 -21.57 -27.93 -13.96
CA PHE A 376 -20.70 -27.09 -14.79
C PHE A 376 -20.84 -25.61 -14.43
N THR A 377 -19.82 -24.82 -14.72
CA THR A 377 -19.96 -23.37 -14.83
C THR A 377 -20.77 -23.01 -16.07
N ALA A 378 -21.41 -21.83 -16.08
CA ALA A 378 -22.23 -21.36 -17.20
C ALA A 378 -21.45 -21.24 -18.52
N ASP A 379 -20.15 -20.94 -18.43
CA ASP A 379 -19.23 -20.86 -19.57
C ASP A 379 -18.63 -22.24 -19.96
N GLY A 380 -18.99 -23.31 -19.25
CA GLY A 380 -18.49 -24.66 -19.47
C GLY A 380 -17.01 -24.85 -19.12
N SER A 381 -16.32 -23.85 -18.56
CA SER A 381 -14.88 -23.90 -18.32
C SER A 381 -14.46 -24.81 -17.16
N ARG A 382 -15.39 -25.14 -16.25
CA ARG A 382 -15.13 -25.98 -15.08
C ARG A 382 -16.27 -26.96 -14.82
N LEU A 383 -15.92 -28.09 -14.22
CA LEU A 383 -16.85 -29.09 -13.73
C LEU A 383 -16.54 -29.43 -12.26
N ALA A 384 -17.58 -29.56 -11.45
CA ALA A 384 -17.53 -30.18 -10.14
C ALA A 384 -18.22 -31.55 -10.17
N ALA A 385 -17.60 -32.56 -9.57
CA ALA A 385 -18.13 -33.93 -9.48
C ALA A 385 -18.12 -34.39 -8.02
N GLY A 386 -19.30 -34.72 -7.49
CA GLY A 386 -19.51 -35.13 -6.10
C GLY A 386 -19.80 -36.62 -5.97
N ASP A 387 -19.25 -37.25 -4.93
CA ASP A 387 -19.41 -38.69 -4.68
C ASP A 387 -20.27 -39.03 -3.46
N TYR A 388 -20.53 -40.33 -3.26
CA TYR A 388 -21.25 -40.87 -2.10
C TYR A 388 -20.54 -40.71 -0.75
N THR A 389 -19.28 -40.27 -0.75
CA THR A 389 -18.45 -40.17 0.46
C THR A 389 -18.23 -38.73 0.90
N GLY A 390 -18.96 -37.77 0.33
CA GLY A 390 -18.82 -36.36 0.68
C GLY A 390 -17.55 -35.73 0.11
N ARG A 391 -17.04 -36.23 -1.03
CA ARG A 391 -15.93 -35.60 -1.74
C ARG A 391 -16.42 -34.93 -3.00
N VAL A 392 -15.78 -33.81 -3.35
CA VAL A 392 -16.03 -33.12 -4.62
C VAL A 392 -14.72 -32.89 -5.36
N ALA A 393 -14.60 -33.44 -6.56
CA ALA A 393 -13.49 -33.13 -7.45
C ALA A 393 -13.82 -31.93 -8.34
N LEU A 394 -12.85 -31.02 -8.48
CA LEU A 394 -12.92 -29.88 -9.39
C LEU A 394 -12.06 -30.16 -10.62
N TRP A 395 -12.63 -29.96 -11.80
CA TRP A 395 -12.05 -30.26 -13.11
C TRP A 395 -12.15 -29.05 -14.04
N ASP A 396 -11.29 -29.04 -15.05
CA ASP A 396 -11.54 -28.25 -16.26
C ASP A 396 -12.71 -28.81 -17.08
N GLY A 397 -13.33 -27.97 -17.89
CA GLY A 397 -14.52 -28.29 -18.69
C GLY A 397 -14.35 -29.47 -19.64
N ASP A 398 -13.13 -29.64 -20.16
CA ASP A 398 -12.79 -30.72 -21.09
C ASP A 398 -12.47 -32.06 -20.39
N LEU A 399 -12.57 -32.12 -19.05
CA LEU A 399 -12.26 -33.31 -18.25
C LEU A 399 -10.83 -33.83 -18.45
N ARG A 400 -9.89 -32.94 -18.77
CA ARG A 400 -8.48 -33.26 -19.06
C ARG A 400 -7.61 -33.07 -17.82
N ARG A 401 -7.95 -32.12 -16.96
CA ARG A 401 -7.15 -31.72 -15.80
C ARG A 401 -8.02 -31.53 -14.56
N ARG A 402 -7.71 -32.30 -13.51
CA ARG A 402 -8.26 -32.10 -12.18
C ARG A 402 -7.54 -30.96 -11.46
N ALA A 403 -8.27 -29.92 -11.09
CA ALA A 403 -7.78 -28.76 -10.33
C ALA A 403 -7.61 -29.06 -8.84
N GLY A 404 -8.45 -29.93 -8.26
CA GLY A 404 -8.38 -30.29 -6.85
C GLY A 404 -9.46 -31.29 -6.42
N ILE A 405 -9.39 -31.72 -5.15
CA ILE A 405 -10.42 -32.54 -4.50
C ILE A 405 -10.72 -31.90 -3.15
N LEU A 406 -11.95 -31.42 -2.99
CA LEU A 406 -12.52 -31.03 -1.72
C LEU A 406 -12.89 -32.31 -0.97
N ARG A 407 -12.33 -32.49 0.22
CA ARG A 407 -12.61 -33.61 1.11
C ARG A 407 -13.44 -33.13 2.28
N ASP A 408 -14.27 -34.01 2.82
CA ASP A 408 -15.09 -33.72 4.00
C ASP A 408 -15.92 -32.45 3.79
N VAL A 409 -16.62 -32.38 2.64
CA VAL A 409 -17.35 -31.18 2.22
C VAL A 409 -18.47 -30.78 3.17
N PHE A 410 -18.80 -31.67 4.13
CA PHE A 410 -19.75 -31.50 5.20
C PHE A 410 -19.02 -31.68 6.55
N PRO A 411 -18.56 -30.59 7.19
CA PRO A 411 -17.74 -30.67 8.41
C PRO A 411 -18.50 -31.19 9.65
N ASP A 412 -19.84 -31.14 9.64
CA ASP A 412 -20.71 -31.53 10.76
C ASP A 412 -21.70 -32.64 10.35
N SER A 413 -21.21 -33.74 9.76
CA SER A 413 -22.08 -34.91 9.55
C SER A 413 -22.61 -35.37 10.91
N ARG A 414 -23.93 -35.25 11.14
CA ARG A 414 -24.61 -35.72 12.38
C ARG A 414 -24.55 -37.23 12.57
N THR A 415 -23.87 -37.94 11.68
CA THR A 415 -23.70 -39.39 11.64
C THR A 415 -22.22 -39.74 11.56
N ASP A 416 -21.81 -40.86 12.16
CA ASP A 416 -20.44 -41.40 12.07
C ASP A 416 -20.01 -41.75 10.63
N THR A 417 -20.93 -41.65 9.67
CA THR A 417 -20.69 -41.84 8.24
C THR A 417 -20.64 -40.52 7.48
N PRO A 418 -19.71 -40.34 6.52
CA PRO A 418 -19.70 -39.19 5.62
C PRO A 418 -21.02 -39.07 4.85
N GLU A 419 -21.58 -37.86 4.78
CA GLU A 419 -22.81 -37.58 4.03
C GLU A 419 -22.55 -37.55 2.53
N ALA A 420 -23.41 -38.20 1.74
CA ALA A 420 -23.30 -38.24 0.28
C ALA A 420 -23.64 -36.88 -0.34
N VAL A 421 -22.90 -36.49 -1.38
CA VAL A 421 -23.22 -35.28 -2.16
C VAL A 421 -24.43 -35.54 -3.04
N SER A 422 -25.56 -34.92 -2.72
CA SER A 422 -26.83 -35.09 -3.44
C SER A 422 -26.94 -34.17 -4.66
N VAL A 423 -26.41 -32.95 -4.54
CA VAL A 423 -26.51 -31.92 -5.58
C VAL A 423 -25.36 -30.93 -5.50
N LEU A 424 -24.97 -30.38 -6.65
CA LEU A 424 -23.95 -29.36 -6.79
C LEU A 424 -24.48 -28.20 -7.64
N ALA A 425 -24.02 -26.98 -7.35
CA ALA A 425 -24.20 -25.84 -8.25
C ALA A 425 -22.96 -24.95 -8.21
N LEU A 426 -22.47 -24.53 -9.38
CA LEU A 426 -21.44 -23.50 -9.51
C LEU A 426 -22.11 -22.15 -9.80
N SER A 427 -21.61 -21.10 -9.16
CA SER A 427 -22.06 -19.74 -9.47
C SER A 427 -21.68 -19.36 -10.91
N PRO A 428 -22.45 -18.50 -11.58
CA PRO A 428 -22.12 -18.02 -12.93
C PRO A 428 -20.73 -17.41 -13.05
N ASP A 429 -20.23 -16.74 -12.01
CA ASP A 429 -18.86 -16.21 -11.96
C ASP A 429 -17.76 -17.29 -11.73
N GLY A 430 -18.16 -18.54 -11.50
CA GLY A 430 -17.28 -19.69 -11.28
C GLY A 430 -16.50 -19.65 -9.97
N ARG A 431 -16.76 -18.69 -9.07
CA ARG A 431 -15.99 -18.49 -7.84
C ARG A 431 -16.54 -19.28 -6.66
N THR A 432 -17.84 -19.53 -6.63
CA THR A 432 -18.55 -20.18 -5.52
C THR A 432 -19.12 -21.52 -5.96
N LEU A 433 -18.89 -22.55 -5.18
CA LEU A 433 -19.53 -23.85 -5.31
C LEU A 433 -20.49 -24.05 -4.14
N ALA A 434 -21.75 -24.33 -4.42
CA ALA A 434 -22.70 -24.82 -3.42
C ALA A 434 -22.76 -26.35 -3.48
N VAL A 435 -22.64 -26.99 -2.32
CA VAL A 435 -22.66 -28.44 -2.16
C VAL A 435 -23.81 -28.80 -1.24
N GLY A 436 -24.78 -29.54 -1.77
CA GLY A 436 -25.91 -30.07 -1.03
C GLY A 436 -25.74 -31.56 -0.74
N GLY A 437 -26.09 -31.97 0.47
CA GLY A 437 -26.03 -33.36 0.90
C GLY A 437 -27.41 -33.98 1.14
N ASP A 438 -27.40 -35.29 1.35
CA ASP A 438 -28.59 -36.12 1.58
C ASP A 438 -29.26 -35.94 2.94
N ALA A 439 -28.48 -35.60 3.97
CA ALA A 439 -29.00 -35.21 5.27
C ALA A 439 -29.41 -33.73 5.29
N GLY A 440 -29.41 -33.08 4.12
CA GLY A 440 -29.79 -31.69 3.94
C GLY A 440 -28.67 -30.70 4.25
N THR A 441 -27.43 -31.13 4.44
CA THR A 441 -26.34 -30.18 4.69
C THR A 441 -26.08 -29.34 3.44
N LEU A 442 -26.02 -28.01 3.58
CA LEU A 442 -25.70 -27.09 2.48
C LEU A 442 -24.42 -26.33 2.78
N GLN A 443 -23.33 -26.64 2.10
CA GLN A 443 -22.04 -25.98 2.32
C GLN A 443 -21.62 -25.15 1.10
N LEU A 444 -21.16 -23.92 1.33
CA LEU A 444 -20.54 -23.09 0.30
C LEU A 444 -19.02 -23.22 0.33
N TRP A 445 -18.40 -23.23 -0.84
CA TRP A 445 -16.97 -23.39 -1.05
C TRP A 445 -16.44 -22.33 -2.02
N ASP A 446 -15.26 -21.81 -1.72
CA ASP A 446 -14.48 -21.02 -2.68
C ASP A 446 -13.71 -21.98 -3.59
N THR A 447 -13.94 -21.88 -4.90
CA THR A 447 -13.35 -22.79 -5.89
C THR A 447 -11.86 -22.58 -6.10
N THR A 448 -11.35 -21.39 -5.78
CA THR A 448 -9.96 -20.98 -6.01
C THR A 448 -9.10 -21.33 -4.81
N THR A 449 -9.55 -20.97 -3.62
CA THR A 449 -8.83 -21.30 -2.38
C THR A 449 -9.13 -22.71 -1.90
N GLN A 450 -10.20 -23.35 -2.40
CA GLN A 450 -10.66 -24.67 -1.97
C GLN A 450 -10.96 -24.72 -0.47
N GLN A 451 -11.53 -23.62 0.06
CA GLN A 451 -11.89 -23.48 1.47
C GLN A 451 -13.40 -23.27 1.60
N PRO A 452 -14.02 -23.73 2.71
CA PRO A 452 -15.42 -23.44 2.97
C PRO A 452 -15.61 -21.93 3.17
N LEU A 453 -16.70 -21.38 2.63
CA LEU A 453 -17.06 -19.97 2.72
C LEU A 453 -17.84 -19.62 3.99
N GLY A 454 -18.00 -20.55 4.93
CA GLY A 454 -18.71 -20.36 6.20
C GLY A 454 -19.06 -21.72 6.82
N VAL A 455 -19.88 -21.72 7.87
CA VAL A 455 -20.52 -22.96 8.36
C VAL A 455 -21.65 -23.39 7.40
N PRO A 456 -22.14 -24.65 7.47
CA PRO A 456 -23.25 -25.09 6.63
C PRO A 456 -24.47 -24.18 6.79
N LEU A 457 -25.04 -23.76 5.66
CA LEU A 457 -26.26 -22.98 5.62
C LEU A 457 -27.44 -23.81 6.16
N PRO A 458 -28.33 -23.21 6.95
CA PRO A 458 -29.41 -23.92 7.59
C PRO A 458 -30.43 -24.32 6.54
N THR A 459 -30.73 -25.61 6.45
CA THR A 459 -31.79 -26.16 5.59
C THR A 459 -32.90 -26.75 6.47
N GLN A 460 -33.83 -27.50 5.88
CA GLN A 460 -34.86 -28.24 6.62
C GLN A 460 -34.38 -29.65 7.04
N GLY A 461 -33.11 -29.99 6.82
CA GLY A 461 -32.54 -31.30 7.16
C GLY A 461 -33.03 -32.45 6.28
N GLU A 462 -33.58 -32.13 5.11
CA GLU A 462 -34.00 -33.08 4.08
C GLU A 462 -33.02 -33.01 2.90
N ALA A 463 -32.86 -34.13 2.20
CA ALA A 463 -32.08 -34.21 0.97
C ALA A 463 -32.39 -33.04 0.03
N ILE A 464 -31.35 -32.28 -0.32
CA ILE A 464 -31.49 -31.16 -1.23
C ILE A 464 -31.62 -31.71 -2.64
N GLY A 465 -32.77 -31.48 -3.27
CA GLY A 465 -33.08 -32.00 -4.60
C GLY A 465 -32.63 -31.09 -5.74
N SER A 466 -32.47 -29.78 -5.48
CA SER A 466 -31.95 -28.84 -6.47
C SER A 466 -31.28 -27.61 -5.84
N LEU A 467 -30.26 -27.10 -6.52
CA LEU A 467 -29.53 -25.87 -6.20
C LEU A 467 -29.43 -25.00 -7.46
N ALA A 468 -29.63 -23.69 -7.31
CA ALA A 468 -29.44 -22.74 -8.41
C ALA A 468 -28.97 -21.38 -7.92
N PHE A 469 -27.96 -20.82 -8.58
CA PHE A 469 -27.54 -19.43 -8.37
C PHE A 469 -28.32 -18.48 -9.27
N SER A 470 -28.55 -17.26 -8.78
CA SER A 470 -28.96 -16.14 -9.63
C SER A 470 -27.85 -15.77 -10.63
N ALA A 471 -28.22 -15.16 -11.75
CA ALA A 471 -27.29 -14.74 -12.80
C ALA A 471 -26.18 -13.80 -12.31
N ASP A 472 -26.45 -13.00 -11.27
CA ASP A 472 -25.49 -12.10 -10.64
C ASP A 472 -24.57 -12.79 -9.60
N SER A 473 -24.72 -14.10 -9.38
CA SER A 473 -23.98 -14.90 -8.39
C SER A 473 -24.18 -14.48 -6.92
N ARG A 474 -25.21 -13.67 -6.61
CA ARG A 474 -25.43 -13.11 -5.26
C ARG A 474 -26.48 -13.82 -4.43
N THR A 475 -27.30 -14.65 -5.06
CA THR A 475 -28.39 -15.37 -4.40
C THR A 475 -28.33 -16.84 -4.78
N LEU A 476 -28.50 -17.71 -3.77
CA LEU A 476 -28.64 -19.16 -3.94
C LEU A 476 -30.07 -19.57 -3.62
N TYR A 477 -30.63 -20.43 -4.45
CA TYR A 477 -31.94 -21.05 -4.26
C TYR A 477 -31.76 -22.55 -4.03
N THR A 478 -32.53 -23.09 -3.09
CA THR A 478 -32.55 -24.52 -2.78
C THR A 478 -33.97 -25.06 -2.71
N SER A 479 -34.20 -26.26 -3.23
CA SER A 479 -35.46 -26.99 -3.06
C SER A 479 -35.20 -28.42 -2.59
N SER A 480 -36.13 -28.96 -1.80
CA SER A 480 -36.20 -30.39 -1.45
C SER A 480 -37.54 -30.97 -1.91
N ALA A 481 -37.73 -32.29 -1.79
CA ALA A 481 -38.94 -32.96 -2.25
C ALA A 481 -40.19 -32.52 -1.46
N HIS A 482 -40.01 -32.17 -0.17
CA HIS A 482 -41.12 -31.88 0.73
C HIS A 482 -41.02 -30.53 1.43
N ALA A 483 -40.00 -29.71 1.14
CA ALA A 483 -39.89 -28.35 1.67
C ALA A 483 -40.07 -27.28 0.59
N PRO A 484 -40.60 -26.10 0.98
CA PRO A 484 -40.70 -24.97 0.06
C PRO A 484 -39.31 -24.49 -0.40
N LEU A 485 -39.29 -23.87 -1.59
CA LEU A 485 -38.10 -23.20 -2.14
C LEU A 485 -37.53 -22.20 -1.12
N ARG A 486 -36.24 -22.29 -0.84
CA ARG A 486 -35.54 -21.41 0.08
C ARG A 486 -34.52 -20.57 -0.67
N ARG A 487 -34.42 -19.30 -0.26
CA ARG A 487 -33.53 -18.30 -0.85
C ARG A 487 -32.48 -17.88 0.18
N TYR A 488 -31.23 -17.81 -0.23
CA TYR A 488 -30.09 -17.36 0.57
C TYR A 488 -29.40 -16.22 -0.16
N ASP A 489 -29.35 -15.03 0.45
CA ASP A 489 -28.57 -13.92 -0.06
C ASP A 489 -27.12 -14.06 0.46
N ILE A 490 -26.18 -14.31 -0.44
CA ILE A 490 -24.76 -14.59 -0.12
C ILE A 490 -23.82 -13.42 -0.47
N ASP A 491 -24.40 -12.31 -0.95
CA ASP A 491 -23.71 -11.03 -1.11
C ASP A 491 -23.36 -10.42 0.26
N PRO A 492 -22.10 -10.05 0.54
CA PRO A 492 -21.72 -9.52 1.85
C PRO A 492 -22.50 -8.27 2.30
N ALA A 493 -22.86 -7.37 1.38
CA ALA A 493 -23.59 -6.16 1.75
C ALA A 493 -25.05 -6.49 2.15
N GLN A 494 -25.70 -7.38 1.42
CA GLN A 494 -27.01 -7.91 1.79
C GLN A 494 -26.94 -8.78 3.05
N ALA A 495 -25.86 -9.54 3.22
CA ALA A 495 -25.63 -10.37 4.40
C ALA A 495 -25.60 -9.52 5.68
N ILE A 496 -24.86 -8.41 5.66
CA ILE A 496 -24.81 -7.46 6.79
C ILE A 496 -26.20 -6.90 7.08
N ARG A 497 -27.00 -6.54 6.05
CA ARG A 497 -28.38 -6.06 6.25
C ARG A 497 -29.24 -7.10 6.95
N SER A 498 -29.17 -8.37 6.53
CA SER A 498 -29.93 -9.48 7.13
C SER A 498 -29.47 -9.76 8.57
N VAL A 499 -28.16 -9.74 8.83
CA VAL A 499 -27.59 -9.87 10.18
C VAL A 499 -28.10 -8.74 11.07
N CYS A 500 -28.06 -7.49 10.60
CA CYS A 500 -28.54 -6.35 11.36
C CYS A 500 -30.05 -6.37 11.63
N ALA A 501 -30.86 -6.80 10.65
CA ALA A 501 -32.29 -6.97 10.84
C ALA A 501 -32.62 -8.01 11.91
N ARG A 502 -31.81 -9.07 12.01
CA ARG A 502 -31.96 -10.16 12.99
C ARG A 502 -31.42 -9.80 14.37
N ALA A 503 -30.23 -9.23 14.45
CA ALA A 503 -29.57 -8.88 15.71
C ALA A 503 -30.17 -7.61 16.35
N GLY A 504 -30.86 -6.77 15.57
CA GLY A 504 -31.45 -5.51 16.02
C GLY A 504 -30.41 -4.40 16.14
N THR A 505 -29.84 -4.20 17.33
CA THR A 505 -28.86 -3.13 17.60
C THR A 505 -27.41 -3.57 17.36
N SER A 506 -26.56 -2.65 16.92
CA SER A 506 -25.11 -2.87 16.79
C SER A 506 -24.43 -3.12 18.13
N LEU A 507 -23.19 -3.62 18.09
CA LEU A 507 -22.31 -3.71 19.25
C LEU A 507 -22.16 -2.34 19.93
N THR A 508 -22.23 -2.35 21.26
CA THR A 508 -21.95 -1.18 22.09
C THR A 508 -20.47 -0.82 22.03
N ARG A 509 -20.11 0.41 22.41
CA ARG A 509 -18.70 0.84 22.47
C ARG A 509 -17.88 -0.01 23.45
N ALA A 510 -18.48 -0.44 24.57
CA ALA A 510 -17.84 -1.33 25.54
C ALA A 510 -17.55 -2.71 24.92
N GLN A 511 -18.53 -3.33 24.26
CA GLN A 511 -18.33 -4.60 23.56
C GLN A 511 -17.27 -4.49 22.45
N TRP A 512 -17.25 -3.38 21.71
CA TRP A 512 -16.22 -3.15 20.70
C TRP A 512 -14.83 -3.04 21.30
N GLN A 513 -14.66 -2.33 22.41
CA GLN A 513 -13.38 -2.27 23.12
C GLN A 513 -12.94 -3.65 23.64
N THR A 514 -13.88 -4.53 23.99
CA THR A 514 -13.58 -5.90 24.41
C THR A 514 -13.12 -6.78 23.25
N TYR A 515 -13.85 -6.77 22.13
CA TYR A 515 -13.64 -7.75 21.04
C TYR A 515 -12.79 -7.23 19.87
N ALA A 516 -12.71 -5.91 19.69
CA ALA A 516 -11.99 -5.24 18.62
C ALA A 516 -11.22 -4.00 19.14
N PRO A 517 -10.32 -4.15 20.15
CA PRO A 517 -9.64 -3.00 20.78
C PRO A 517 -8.70 -2.25 19.84
N ASP A 518 -8.15 -2.94 18.84
CA ASP A 518 -7.12 -2.41 17.93
C ASP A 518 -7.71 -1.63 16.75
N THR A 519 -9.04 -1.44 16.69
CA THR A 519 -9.73 -0.73 15.62
C THR A 519 -10.63 0.37 16.18
N GLU A 520 -10.77 1.45 15.42
CA GLU A 520 -11.70 2.52 15.76
C GLU A 520 -13.14 1.99 15.79
N TYR A 521 -13.93 2.44 16.77
CA TYR A 521 -15.32 2.04 16.92
C TYR A 521 -16.14 2.36 15.67
N ARG A 522 -16.78 1.34 15.09
CA ARG A 522 -17.71 1.51 13.97
C ARG A 522 -19.07 0.93 14.31
N LYS A 523 -20.12 1.64 13.88
CA LYS A 523 -21.49 1.17 14.02
C LYS A 523 -21.85 0.28 12.82
N VAL A 524 -21.79 -1.03 13.02
CA VAL A 524 -22.08 -2.05 11.98
C VAL A 524 -23.56 -2.05 11.62
N CYS A 525 -24.43 -1.98 12.62
CA CYS A 525 -25.88 -1.96 12.45
C CYS A 525 -26.48 -0.60 12.83
N GLY A 526 -26.93 0.14 11.82
CA GLY A 526 -27.64 1.40 11.96
C GLY A 526 -28.13 1.84 10.60
N HIS A 527 -29.23 2.61 10.54
CA HIS A 527 -29.61 3.29 9.32
C HIS A 527 -28.41 4.13 8.85
N ARG A 528 -27.79 3.74 7.73
CA ARG A 528 -27.09 4.73 6.91
C ARG A 528 -28.21 5.62 6.34
N PRO A 529 -28.18 6.94 6.60
CA PRO A 529 -29.15 7.86 6.02
C PRO A 529 -29.12 7.80 4.48
#